data_AF-A0A401L0W4-F1
#
_entry.id   AF-A0A401L0W4-F1
#
_cell.length_a   1.000
_cell.length_b   1.000
_cell.length_c   1.000
_cell.angle_alpha   90.00
_cell.angle_beta   90.00
_cell.angle_gamma   90.00
#
_symmetry.space_group_name_H-M   'P 1'
#
loop_
_entity.id
_entity.type
_entity.pdbx_description
1 polymer ?
#
loop_
_entity_poly.entity_id
_entity_poly.type
_entity_poly.pdbx_seq_one_letter_code
_entity_poly.pdbx_strand_id
1 'polypeptide(L)'
;MTDPLEPYLKFSKADRHPYTPALEVTFTEYRNFYTENPDGNYIKLTIARSKEQQEPKPCYFYWSPNTDEGFRVFRDRPGEMVEVELRSNCSLPGTQQSGSPHLWYLGAEDKSVSWDIPLGERISRAIEKDEWIIYDLFWPGGEVYLWDWGSKDTKKERLESAELKPKSTPIILPGGARCRFCVPIFSLEIEGPPTWRTQERWPLTWKLTYHGVSGDETPRPITFSVSDLYDWEASCFYRRSQDTGEWESWRGDGVCGYALFEDEDVPRAVGSSTGFISLQPNETWCKVQGLGMMADLPEDARDGEVMRHRFKGCKWTWWDWGTKEDHLDTIVMVVGFGVITKPADNDGRPEVVVSASNMVEFTAIDQERET
;
A
#
# COMPACT_ATOMS: atom_id res chain seq x y z
N MET A 1 -0.02 -29.86 -8.12
CA MET A 1 -0.08 -28.56 -8.81
C MET A 1 1.33 -28.05 -8.89
N THR A 2 1.82 -27.79 -10.09
CA THR A 2 3.12 -27.14 -10.34
C THR A 2 3.10 -25.71 -9.79
N ASP A 3 4.21 -25.24 -9.23
CA ASP A 3 4.30 -23.89 -8.68
C ASP A 3 4.21 -22.87 -9.84
N PRO A 4 3.26 -21.92 -9.84
CA PRO A 4 3.09 -20.97 -10.94
C PRO A 4 4.34 -20.11 -11.20
N LEU A 5 5.25 -20.00 -10.22
CA LEU A 5 6.49 -19.23 -10.34
C LEU A 5 7.69 -20.08 -10.79
N GLU A 6 7.55 -21.40 -10.89
CA GLU A 6 8.60 -22.33 -11.34
C GLU A 6 9.22 -21.95 -12.69
N PRO A 7 8.45 -21.48 -13.71
CA PRO A 7 9.02 -21.06 -14.99
C PRO A 7 9.97 -19.85 -14.90
N TYR A 8 9.89 -19.07 -13.81
CA TYR A 8 10.70 -17.87 -13.61
C TYR A 8 11.99 -18.14 -12.83
N LEU A 9 12.18 -19.38 -12.37
CA LEU A 9 13.40 -19.82 -11.70
C LEU A 9 14.56 -19.85 -12.69
N LYS A 10 15.61 -19.07 -12.41
CA LYS A 10 16.87 -19.05 -13.17
C LYS A 10 17.88 -20.06 -12.62
N PHE A 11 18.02 -20.11 -11.30
CA PHE A 11 18.97 -20.98 -10.62
C PHE A 11 18.32 -21.65 -9.43
N SER A 12 18.57 -22.94 -9.28
CA SER A 12 18.02 -23.80 -8.24
C SER A 12 19.12 -24.35 -7.34
N LYS A 13 18.75 -25.17 -6.36
CA LYS A 13 19.71 -25.90 -5.54
C LYS A 13 20.54 -26.91 -6.36
N ALA A 14 20.05 -27.37 -7.51
CA ALA A 14 20.72 -28.35 -8.35
C ALA A 14 21.90 -27.76 -9.15
N ASP A 15 21.89 -26.44 -9.37
CA ASP A 15 22.93 -25.75 -10.14
C ASP A 15 24.19 -25.44 -9.31
N ARG A 16 24.16 -25.78 -8.01
CA ARG A 16 25.27 -25.54 -7.09
C ARG A 16 26.52 -26.32 -7.49
N HIS A 17 27.65 -25.65 -7.47
CA HIS A 17 28.93 -26.31 -7.65
C HIS A 17 29.42 -26.94 -6.33
N PRO A 18 29.90 -28.20 -6.32
CA PRO A 18 30.25 -28.92 -5.09
C PRO A 18 31.40 -28.29 -4.28
N TYR A 19 32.20 -27.42 -4.88
CA TYR A 19 33.32 -26.74 -4.23
C TYR A 19 33.02 -25.28 -3.84
N THR A 20 31.77 -24.86 -3.98
CA THR A 20 31.30 -23.52 -3.58
C THR A 20 30.47 -23.61 -2.31
N PRO A 21 30.39 -22.53 -1.52
CA PRO A 21 29.45 -22.44 -0.40
C PRO A 21 28.02 -22.82 -0.81
N ALA A 22 27.44 -23.81 -0.11
CA ALA A 22 26.03 -24.14 -0.28
C ALA A 22 25.18 -23.19 0.57
N LEU A 23 24.48 -22.27 -0.09
CA LEU A 23 23.67 -21.23 0.55
C LEU A 23 22.19 -21.39 0.23
N GLU A 24 21.35 -20.90 1.12
CA GLU A 24 19.90 -20.81 1.00
C GLU A 24 19.45 -19.38 1.24
N VAL A 25 18.49 -18.93 0.44
CA VAL A 25 17.92 -17.59 0.54
C VAL A 25 16.49 -17.72 1.05
N THR A 26 16.15 -16.94 2.06
CA THR A 26 14.78 -16.78 2.54
C THR A 26 14.45 -15.31 2.71
N PHE A 27 13.19 -14.97 2.47
CA PHE A 27 12.63 -13.68 2.86
C PHE A 27 11.85 -13.85 4.15
N THR A 28 11.97 -12.87 5.04
CA THR A 28 11.00 -12.68 6.12
C THR A 28 9.99 -11.66 5.65
N GLU A 29 8.71 -11.99 5.76
CA GLU A 29 7.62 -11.13 5.30
C GLU A 29 7.57 -9.85 6.12
N TYR A 30 7.81 -8.70 5.48
CA TYR A 30 7.26 -7.43 5.92
C TYR A 30 6.04 -7.17 5.04
N ARG A 31 4.86 -7.22 5.64
CA ARG A 31 3.58 -7.21 4.91
C ARG A 31 3.09 -5.82 4.54
N ASN A 32 3.83 -4.79 4.93
CA ASN A 32 3.50 -3.39 4.71
C ASN A 32 4.39 -2.86 3.57
N PHE A 33 3.77 -2.31 2.52
CA PHE A 33 4.47 -1.72 1.39
C PHE A 33 4.02 -0.25 1.19
N TYR A 34 4.96 0.68 1.33
CA TYR A 34 4.88 2.14 1.23
C TYR A 34 5.10 2.58 -0.23
N THR A 35 4.06 3.02 -0.93
CA THR A 35 4.15 3.44 -2.34
C THR A 35 4.81 4.82 -2.52
N GLU A 36 4.80 5.67 -1.48
CA GLU A 36 5.27 7.06 -1.54
C GLU A 36 6.61 7.30 -0.80
N ASN A 37 6.98 6.44 0.14
CA ASN A 37 8.32 6.36 0.73
C ASN A 37 9.05 5.09 0.25
N PRO A 38 9.68 5.10 -0.94
CA PRO A 38 10.40 3.95 -1.47
C PRO A 38 11.58 3.54 -0.57
N ASP A 39 12.18 4.50 0.13
CA ASP A 39 13.26 4.28 1.09
C ASP A 39 12.75 3.72 2.43
N GLY A 40 11.43 3.60 2.62
CA GLY A 40 10.78 3.02 3.80
C GLY A 40 10.40 1.55 3.64
N ASN A 41 10.43 1.02 2.41
CA ASN A 41 10.13 -0.38 2.16
C ASN A 41 11.35 -1.24 2.37
N TYR A 42 11.29 -2.19 3.30
CA TYR A 42 12.37 -3.14 3.48
C TYR A 42 11.86 -4.57 3.44
N ILE A 43 12.65 -5.46 2.84
CA ILE A 43 12.53 -6.90 3.03
C ILE A 43 13.72 -7.40 3.83
N LYS A 44 13.48 -8.26 4.82
CA LYS A 44 14.57 -8.95 5.48
C LYS A 44 14.94 -10.17 4.66
N LEU A 45 16.05 -10.07 3.96
CA LEU A 45 16.69 -11.20 3.30
C LEU A 45 17.60 -11.90 4.29
N THR A 46 17.42 -13.21 4.40
CA THR A 46 18.29 -14.07 5.19
C THR A 46 19.01 -15.04 4.26
N ILE A 47 20.34 -15.08 4.39
CA ILE A 47 21.18 -16.06 3.72
C ILE A 47 21.66 -17.05 4.79
N ALA A 48 21.36 -18.31 4.59
CA ALA A 48 21.73 -19.39 5.51
C ALA A 48 22.65 -20.41 4.82
N ARG A 49 23.52 -21.05 5.60
CA ARG A 49 24.30 -22.19 5.12
C ARG A 49 23.39 -23.39 5.01
N SER A 50 23.44 -24.10 3.88
CA SER A 50 22.65 -25.30 3.68
C SER A 50 23.08 -26.39 4.67
N LYS A 51 22.10 -27.15 5.18
CA LYS A 51 22.35 -28.28 6.09
C LYS A 51 22.94 -29.49 5.37
N GLU A 52 22.82 -29.55 4.05
CA GLU A 52 23.19 -30.72 3.21
C GLU A 52 24.67 -30.73 2.82
N GLN A 53 25.31 -29.55 2.74
CA GLN A 53 26.71 -29.38 2.38
C GLN A 53 27.37 -28.37 3.33
N GLN A 54 27.95 -28.89 4.43
CA GLN A 54 28.66 -28.05 5.41
C GLN A 54 30.17 -28.17 5.22
N GLU A 55 30.73 -27.24 4.45
CA GLU A 55 32.16 -26.96 4.56
C GLU A 55 32.39 -26.16 5.86
N PRO A 56 33.31 -26.58 6.76
CA PRO A 56 33.48 -25.93 8.06
C PRO A 56 34.19 -24.57 8.00
N LYS A 57 34.61 -24.13 6.81
CA LYS A 57 35.29 -22.83 6.63
C LYS A 57 34.27 -21.70 6.57
N PRO A 58 34.52 -20.53 7.16
CA PRO A 58 33.67 -19.37 6.93
C PRO A 58 33.71 -18.98 5.46
N CYS A 59 32.63 -18.40 4.94
CA CYS A 59 32.59 -17.85 3.59
C CYS A 59 32.20 -16.39 3.61
N TYR A 60 32.70 -15.64 2.64
CA TYR A 60 32.36 -14.25 2.45
C TYR A 60 32.27 -13.91 0.98
N PHE A 61 31.36 -13.00 0.64
CA PHE A 61 31.10 -12.63 -0.74
C PHE A 61 30.51 -11.23 -0.83
N TYR A 62 30.81 -10.56 -1.94
CA TYR A 62 30.21 -9.29 -2.29
C TYR A 62 29.00 -9.53 -3.17
N TRP A 63 27.84 -9.15 -2.66
CA TRP A 63 26.60 -9.22 -3.41
C TRP A 63 25.60 -8.23 -2.84
N SER A 64 25.00 -7.43 -3.70
CA SER A 64 23.81 -6.65 -3.36
C SER A 64 22.70 -7.10 -4.29
N PRO A 65 21.54 -7.51 -3.76
CA PRO A 65 20.36 -7.63 -4.59
C PRO A 65 19.96 -6.22 -5.03
N ASN A 66 20.24 -5.86 -6.29
CA ASN A 66 19.62 -4.67 -6.85
C ASN A 66 18.17 -5.01 -7.20
N THR A 67 17.21 -4.24 -6.69
CA THR A 67 15.78 -4.39 -7.00
C THR A 67 15.47 -4.24 -8.48
N ASP A 68 16.39 -3.62 -9.22
CA ASP A 68 16.23 -3.30 -10.63
C ASP A 68 16.53 -4.46 -11.60
N GLU A 69 17.26 -5.49 -11.16
CA GLU A 69 17.66 -6.64 -12.02
C GLU A 69 17.50 -8.01 -11.33
N GLY A 70 17.31 -8.02 -10.00
CA GLY A 70 17.35 -9.23 -9.17
C GLY A 70 15.99 -9.82 -8.82
N PHE A 71 14.98 -9.02 -8.52
CA PHE A 71 13.66 -9.51 -8.10
C PHE A 71 12.63 -9.40 -9.21
N ARG A 72 11.64 -10.31 -9.19
CA ARG A 72 10.45 -10.22 -10.04
C ARG A 72 9.24 -9.95 -9.16
N VAL A 73 8.36 -9.07 -9.62
CA VAL A 73 7.12 -8.74 -8.91
C VAL A 73 5.95 -9.29 -9.70
N PHE A 74 5.11 -10.07 -9.04
CA PHE A 74 3.91 -10.64 -9.62
C PHE A 74 2.70 -10.05 -8.94
N ARG A 75 1.71 -9.73 -9.75
CA ARG A 75 0.40 -9.29 -9.32
C ARG A 75 -0.53 -10.49 -9.31
N ASP A 76 -1.06 -10.84 -8.15
CA ASP A 76 -2.08 -11.87 -8.00
C ASP A 76 -3.48 -11.23 -8.04
N ARG A 77 -4.23 -11.53 -9.11
CA ARG A 77 -5.65 -11.22 -9.23
C ARG A 77 -6.43 -12.54 -9.24
N PRO A 78 -7.69 -12.58 -8.75
CA PRO A 78 -8.49 -13.80 -8.77
C PRO A 78 -8.58 -14.42 -10.18
N GLY A 79 -7.78 -15.46 -10.44
CA GLY A 79 -7.75 -16.19 -11.70
C GLY A 79 -6.55 -15.94 -12.63
N GLU A 80 -5.69 -14.95 -12.37
CA GLU A 80 -4.51 -14.67 -13.21
C GLU A 80 -3.37 -13.99 -12.41
N MET A 81 -2.19 -14.62 -12.44
CA MET A 81 -0.95 -14.04 -11.92
C MET A 81 -0.19 -13.38 -13.07
N VAL A 82 0.02 -12.06 -12.97
CA VAL A 82 0.63 -11.25 -14.04
C VAL A 82 1.95 -10.67 -13.55
N GLU A 83 3.05 -10.88 -14.29
CA GLU A 83 4.32 -10.22 -14.00
C GLU A 83 4.19 -8.70 -14.21
N VAL A 84 4.62 -7.91 -13.22
CA VAL A 84 4.57 -6.45 -13.27
C VAL A 84 5.84 -5.96 -13.98
N GLU A 85 5.67 -5.34 -15.15
CA GLU A 85 6.78 -4.70 -15.86
C GLU A 85 7.26 -3.46 -15.09
N LEU A 86 8.47 -3.53 -14.52
CA LEU A 86 9.14 -2.39 -13.91
C LEU A 86 9.66 -1.45 -15.02
N ARG A 87 8.86 -0.47 -15.44
CA ARG A 87 9.24 0.47 -16.53
C ARG A 87 10.51 1.26 -16.19
N SER A 88 11.55 1.13 -17.02
CA SER A 88 12.76 1.98 -17.00
C SER A 88 12.50 3.35 -17.64
N ASN A 89 11.71 4.20 -17.00
CA ASN A 89 11.64 5.60 -17.40
C ASN A 89 12.62 6.44 -16.56
N CYS A 90 13.92 6.29 -16.84
CA CYS A 90 14.93 7.28 -16.50
C CYS A 90 16.00 7.33 -17.60
N SER A 91 15.70 8.08 -18.64
CA SER A 91 16.70 8.65 -19.54
C SER A 91 17.36 9.86 -18.86
N LEU A 92 18.04 9.65 -17.73
CA LEU A 92 18.99 10.63 -17.19
C LEU A 92 20.40 10.15 -17.55
N PRO A 93 21.11 10.82 -18.47
CA PRO A 93 22.51 10.52 -18.73
C PRO A 93 23.32 11.10 -17.57
N GLY A 94 23.67 10.25 -16.60
CA GLY A 94 24.61 10.62 -15.55
C GLY A 94 24.26 10.01 -14.20
N THR A 95 25.06 9.01 -13.80
CA THR A 95 25.25 8.58 -12.40
C THR A 95 24.00 8.09 -11.64
N GLN A 96 23.52 6.89 -11.97
CA GLN A 96 23.22 5.94 -10.88
C GLN A 96 24.36 4.93 -10.85
N GLN A 97 25.36 5.20 -10.01
CA GLN A 97 26.28 4.15 -9.60
C GLN A 97 25.42 3.07 -8.94
N SER A 98 25.42 1.86 -9.50
CA SER A 98 25.08 0.66 -8.73
C SER A 98 25.81 0.79 -7.40
N GLY A 99 25.08 0.84 -6.28
CA GLY A 99 25.69 0.96 -4.96
C GLY A 99 26.79 -0.09 -4.79
N SER A 100 27.85 0.25 -4.05
CA SER A 100 28.92 -0.71 -3.74
C SER A 100 28.30 -2.00 -3.20
N PRO A 101 28.69 -3.18 -3.73
CA PRO A 101 28.09 -4.44 -3.31
C PRO A 101 28.30 -4.67 -1.82
N HIS A 102 27.29 -5.22 -1.15
CA HIS A 102 27.33 -5.47 0.29
C HIS A 102 28.21 -6.68 0.59
N LEU A 103 29.03 -6.60 1.64
CA LEU A 103 29.87 -7.72 2.09
C LEU A 103 29.06 -8.63 3.03
N TRP A 104 28.78 -9.83 2.56
CA TRP A 104 28.19 -10.89 3.36
C TRP A 104 29.29 -11.73 3.99
N TYR A 105 29.16 -12.00 5.29
CA TYR A 105 30.05 -12.88 6.04
C TYR A 105 29.23 -13.93 6.80
N LEU A 106 29.48 -15.20 6.52
CA LEU A 106 28.93 -16.32 7.27
C LEU A 106 30.08 -17.05 7.94
N GLY A 107 30.15 -16.94 9.28
CA GLY A 107 31.13 -17.61 10.10
C GLY A 107 31.08 -19.14 9.99
N ALA A 108 32.12 -19.78 10.53
CA ALA A 108 32.16 -21.24 10.64
C ALA A 108 31.01 -21.78 11.51
N GLU A 109 30.65 -21.03 12.55
CA GLU A 109 29.59 -21.39 13.52
C GLU A 109 28.26 -20.64 13.26
N ASP A 110 28.30 -19.56 12.48
CA ASP A 110 27.10 -18.80 12.13
C ASP A 110 26.27 -19.57 11.10
N LYS A 111 24.99 -19.78 11.43
CA LYS A 111 24.07 -20.53 10.56
C LYS A 111 23.44 -19.65 9.48
N SER A 112 23.29 -18.36 9.75
CA SER A 112 22.63 -17.42 8.85
C SER A 112 23.01 -15.97 9.16
N VAL A 113 22.85 -15.12 8.15
CA VAL A 113 23.00 -13.66 8.24
C VAL A 113 21.78 -13.02 7.59
N SER A 114 21.29 -11.94 8.17
CA SER A 114 20.11 -11.22 7.69
C SER A 114 20.45 -9.77 7.40
N TRP A 115 19.81 -9.21 6.38
CA TRP A 115 19.94 -7.81 5.97
C TRP A 115 18.58 -7.27 5.53
N ASP A 116 18.31 -6.02 5.88
CA ASP A 116 17.13 -5.30 5.44
C ASP A 116 17.44 -4.61 4.10
N ILE A 117 16.84 -5.11 3.03
CA ILE A 117 17.05 -4.60 1.67
C ILE A 117 15.93 -3.61 1.35
N PRO A 118 16.25 -2.38 0.92
CA PRO A 118 15.22 -1.46 0.46
C PRO A 118 14.55 -1.98 -0.81
N LEU A 119 13.22 -2.07 -0.83
CA LEU A 119 12.45 -2.29 -2.07
C LEU A 119 12.38 -0.95 -2.80
N GLY A 120 13.42 -0.66 -3.57
CA GLY A 120 13.64 0.63 -4.21
C GLY A 120 12.49 1.16 -5.06
N GLU A 121 12.62 2.42 -5.45
CA GLU A 121 11.56 3.25 -6.02
C GLU A 121 10.81 2.68 -7.22
N ARG A 122 11.45 1.81 -8.02
CA ARG A 122 10.82 1.20 -9.20
C ARG A 122 9.63 0.31 -8.83
N ILE A 123 9.75 -0.48 -7.77
CA ILE A 123 8.67 -1.36 -7.31
C ILE A 123 7.51 -0.49 -6.81
N SER A 124 7.82 0.56 -6.03
CA SER A 124 6.81 1.48 -5.50
C SER A 124 6.00 2.18 -6.58
N ARG A 125 6.62 2.60 -7.69
CA ARG A 125 5.93 3.23 -8.82
C ARG A 125 5.14 2.23 -9.69
N ALA A 126 5.51 0.96 -9.70
CA ALA A 126 4.92 -0.05 -10.58
C ALA A 126 3.67 -0.73 -9.97
N ILE A 127 3.49 -0.61 -8.66
CA ILE A 127 2.34 -1.14 -7.94
C ILE A 127 1.09 -0.31 -8.23
N GLU A 128 0.05 -0.98 -8.72
CA GLU A 128 -1.29 -0.43 -8.84
C GLU A 128 -1.93 -0.25 -7.46
N LYS A 129 -2.55 0.91 -7.28
CA LYS A 129 -3.26 1.33 -6.07
C LYS A 129 -4.73 0.89 -6.16
N ASP A 130 -4.99 -0.41 -6.07
CA ASP A 130 -6.34 -1.02 -6.14
C ASP A 130 -6.54 -2.09 -5.04
N GLU A 131 -7.80 -2.25 -4.62
CA GLU A 131 -8.26 -2.76 -3.31
C GLU A 131 -8.12 -4.28 -3.11
N TRP A 132 -7.73 -5.01 -4.15
CA TRP A 132 -7.72 -6.48 -4.15
C TRP A 132 -6.43 -7.09 -4.69
N ILE A 133 -5.38 -6.28 -4.81
CA ILE A 133 -4.15 -6.72 -5.43
C ILE A 133 -3.16 -7.19 -4.37
N ILE A 134 -2.87 -8.49 -4.40
CA ILE A 134 -1.74 -9.07 -3.66
C ILE A 134 -0.53 -9.07 -4.58
N TYR A 135 0.62 -8.63 -4.07
CA TYR A 135 1.86 -8.72 -4.81
C TYR A 135 2.76 -9.81 -4.23
N ASP A 136 3.28 -10.67 -5.10
CA ASP A 136 4.31 -11.66 -4.80
C ASP A 136 5.66 -11.13 -5.29
N LEU A 137 6.56 -10.80 -4.37
CA LEU A 137 7.95 -10.56 -4.69
C LEU A 137 8.68 -11.90 -4.75
N PHE A 138 9.39 -12.17 -5.84
CA PHE A 138 10.03 -13.45 -6.10
C PHE A 138 11.52 -13.29 -6.43
N TRP A 139 12.35 -14.14 -5.83
CA TRP A 139 13.76 -14.30 -6.15
C TRP A 139 13.95 -15.44 -7.17
N PRO A 140 14.34 -15.14 -8.42
CA PRO A 140 14.56 -16.15 -9.46
C PRO A 140 15.87 -16.94 -9.27
N GLY A 141 16.76 -16.50 -8.39
CA GLY A 141 18.09 -17.09 -8.24
C GLY A 141 19.15 -16.30 -8.98
N GLY A 142 20.40 -16.40 -8.51
CA GLY A 142 21.51 -15.63 -9.06
C GLY A 142 22.88 -16.21 -8.75
N GLU A 143 23.87 -15.71 -9.48
CA GLU A 143 25.27 -16.11 -9.39
C GLU A 143 26.10 -15.02 -8.71
N VAL A 144 27.05 -15.43 -7.86
CA VAL A 144 27.98 -14.52 -7.18
C VAL A 144 29.40 -14.91 -7.51
N TYR A 145 30.11 -14.04 -8.23
CA TYR A 145 31.49 -14.27 -8.68
C TYR A 145 32.54 -13.73 -7.71
N LEU A 146 32.20 -12.73 -6.90
CA LEU A 146 33.09 -12.11 -5.92
C LEU A 146 32.95 -12.80 -4.57
N TRP A 147 33.72 -13.87 -4.33
CA TRP A 147 33.66 -14.63 -3.09
C TRP A 147 34.98 -15.31 -2.77
N ASP A 148 35.19 -15.65 -1.50
CA ASP A 148 36.26 -16.57 -1.10
C ASP A 148 35.91 -17.32 0.20
N TRP A 149 36.70 -18.36 0.47
CA TRP A 149 36.72 -19.02 1.76
C TRP A 149 37.60 -18.22 2.74
N GLY A 150 37.11 -18.00 3.96
CA GLY A 150 37.89 -17.44 5.05
C GLY A 150 38.69 -18.51 5.79
N SER A 151 39.66 -18.07 6.59
CA SER A 151 40.33 -18.91 7.59
C SER A 151 39.49 -18.96 8.86
N LYS A 152 39.73 -19.95 9.73
CA LYS A 152 39.04 -20.07 11.03
C LYS A 152 39.23 -18.84 11.93
N ASP A 153 40.31 -18.09 11.75
CA ASP A 153 40.63 -16.87 12.51
C ASP A 153 40.20 -15.57 11.80
N THR A 154 39.48 -15.66 10.68
CA THR A 154 39.04 -14.49 9.93
C THR A 154 37.97 -13.73 10.72
N LYS A 155 38.33 -12.56 11.25
CA LYS A 155 37.39 -11.62 11.88
C LYS A 155 36.77 -10.68 10.83
N LYS A 156 35.46 -10.42 10.94
CA LYS A 156 34.67 -9.54 10.06
C LYS A 156 35.34 -8.17 9.82
N GLU A 157 35.91 -7.57 10.87
CA GLU A 157 36.57 -6.25 10.86
C GLU A 157 37.83 -6.17 9.98
N ARG A 158 38.51 -7.30 9.71
CA ARG A 158 39.69 -7.34 8.81
C ARG A 158 39.31 -7.42 7.32
N LEU A 159 38.03 -7.68 7.02
CA LEU A 159 37.56 -8.03 5.69
C LEU A 159 36.94 -6.85 4.95
N GLU A 160 36.55 -5.80 5.66
CA GLU A 160 35.98 -4.56 5.09
C GLU A 160 36.95 -3.80 4.18
N SER A 161 38.24 -4.16 4.20
CA SER A 161 39.32 -3.60 3.36
C SER A 161 39.93 -4.60 2.37
N ALA A 162 39.39 -5.83 2.27
CA ALA A 162 39.94 -6.88 1.41
C ALA A 162 39.30 -6.83 0.00
N GLU A 163 40.11 -6.56 -1.02
CA GLU A 163 39.68 -6.67 -2.43
C GLU A 163 39.48 -8.14 -2.82
N LEU A 164 38.21 -8.58 -2.91
CA LEU A 164 37.87 -9.87 -3.49
C LEU A 164 38.09 -9.85 -5.01
N LYS A 165 38.69 -10.92 -5.53
CA LYS A 165 38.84 -11.13 -6.97
C LYS A 165 37.72 -12.04 -7.49
N PRO A 166 37.18 -11.77 -8.69
CA PRO A 166 36.22 -12.66 -9.32
C PRO A 166 36.79 -14.08 -9.45
N LYS A 167 36.03 -15.08 -8.99
CA LYS A 167 36.32 -16.50 -9.16
C LYS A 167 35.70 -16.99 -10.47
N SER A 168 36.33 -17.97 -11.11
CA SER A 168 35.78 -18.61 -12.32
C SER A 168 34.55 -19.46 -12.05
N THR A 169 34.37 -19.90 -10.80
CA THR A 169 33.23 -20.71 -10.36
C THR A 169 32.37 -19.85 -9.44
N PRO A 170 31.15 -19.45 -9.84
CA PRO A 170 30.28 -18.62 -9.01
C PRO A 170 29.64 -19.44 -7.88
N ILE A 171 29.30 -18.76 -6.78
CA ILE A 171 28.34 -19.28 -5.81
C ILE A 171 26.94 -19.14 -6.40
N ILE A 172 26.12 -20.17 -6.24
CA ILE A 172 24.70 -20.09 -6.58
C ILE A 172 23.88 -19.71 -5.34
N LEU A 173 23.18 -18.58 -5.44
CA LEU A 173 22.10 -18.22 -4.54
C LEU A 173 20.79 -18.75 -5.14
N PRO A 174 20.26 -19.88 -4.65
CA PRO A 174 19.09 -20.52 -5.27
C PRO A 174 17.87 -19.61 -5.19
N GLY A 175 17.08 -19.61 -6.26
CA GLY A 175 15.79 -18.97 -6.34
C GLY A 175 14.70 -19.73 -5.59
N GLY A 176 13.49 -19.17 -5.60
CA GLY A 176 12.31 -19.73 -4.95
C GLY A 176 11.88 -19.01 -3.68
N ALA A 177 12.72 -18.11 -3.14
CA ALA A 177 12.30 -17.23 -2.05
C ALA A 177 11.21 -16.28 -2.55
N ARG A 178 10.10 -16.18 -1.82
CA ARG A 178 9.02 -15.24 -2.11
C ARG A 178 8.42 -14.64 -0.85
N CYS A 179 7.87 -13.44 -0.96
CA CYS A 179 7.08 -12.81 0.09
C CYS A 179 5.90 -12.05 -0.50
N ARG A 180 4.81 -11.98 0.27
CA ARG A 180 3.60 -11.23 -0.08
C ARG A 180 3.49 -9.95 0.72
N PHE A 181 2.92 -8.92 0.10
CA PHE A 181 2.56 -7.68 0.78
C PHE A 181 1.19 -7.17 0.31
N CYS A 182 0.49 -6.48 1.21
CA CYS A 182 -0.90 -6.02 1.06
C CYS A 182 -1.05 -4.58 1.60
N VAL A 183 -2.13 -3.89 1.23
CA VAL A 183 -2.54 -2.58 1.78
C VAL A 183 -3.71 -2.71 2.76
N PRO A 184 -3.93 -1.76 3.70
CA PRO A 184 -5.12 -1.71 4.55
C PRO A 184 -6.43 -1.69 3.75
N ILE A 185 -7.43 -2.45 4.21
CA ILE A 185 -8.70 -2.65 3.48
C ILE A 185 -9.85 -1.98 4.21
N PHE A 186 -10.59 -1.12 3.49
CA PHE A 186 -11.78 -0.44 3.97
C PHE A 186 -12.98 -0.73 3.06
N SER A 187 -14.17 -0.87 3.65
CA SER A 187 -15.42 -0.88 2.88
C SER A 187 -16.41 0.11 3.48
N LEU A 188 -17.12 0.84 2.62
CA LEU A 188 -18.18 1.74 3.04
C LEU A 188 -19.55 1.23 2.56
N GLU A 189 -20.48 1.09 3.48
CA GLU A 189 -21.90 0.87 3.18
C GLU A 189 -22.70 2.11 3.53
N ILE A 190 -23.69 2.44 2.70
CA ILE A 190 -24.59 3.58 2.90
C ILE A 190 -26.04 3.08 2.91
N GLU A 191 -26.77 3.52 3.91
CA GLU A 191 -28.20 3.29 4.07
C GLU A 191 -28.93 4.62 4.16
N GLY A 192 -30.02 4.77 3.43
CA GLY A 192 -30.84 5.98 3.45
C GLY A 192 -32.32 5.65 3.40
N PRO A 193 -33.19 6.56 3.86
CA PRO A 193 -34.63 6.44 3.63
C PRO A 193 -34.94 6.28 2.14
N PRO A 194 -35.95 5.47 1.76
CA PRO A 194 -36.33 5.27 0.36
C PRO A 194 -36.97 6.52 -0.26
N THR A 195 -37.19 7.56 0.54
CA THR A 195 -37.83 8.80 0.15
C THR A 195 -37.05 9.98 0.71
N TRP A 196 -36.88 11.03 -0.08
CA TRP A 196 -36.28 12.28 0.35
C TRP A 196 -37.26 13.43 0.08
N ARG A 197 -37.71 14.08 1.16
CA ARG A 197 -38.47 15.33 1.07
C ARG A 197 -37.56 16.47 0.66
N THR A 198 -37.89 17.17 -0.43
CA THR A 198 -37.06 18.21 -1.05
C THR A 198 -36.70 19.35 -0.09
N GLN A 199 -37.52 19.60 0.94
CA GLN A 199 -37.32 20.60 1.98
C GLN A 199 -36.75 20.07 3.30
N GLU A 200 -36.23 18.84 3.35
CA GLU A 200 -35.60 18.26 4.54
C GLU A 200 -34.17 17.79 4.23
N ARG A 201 -33.33 17.64 5.27
CA ARG A 201 -32.03 16.97 5.09
C ARG A 201 -32.27 15.47 4.96
N TRP A 202 -31.65 14.83 3.97
CA TRP A 202 -31.73 13.38 3.84
C TRP A 202 -30.74 12.71 4.79
N PRO A 203 -31.20 11.92 5.77
CA PRO A 203 -30.31 11.26 6.72
C PRO A 203 -29.75 9.99 6.08
N LEU A 204 -28.52 10.06 5.56
CA LEU A 204 -27.76 8.88 5.13
C LEU A 204 -26.92 8.35 6.28
N THR A 205 -27.05 7.08 6.58
CA THR A 205 -26.19 6.36 7.52
C THR A 205 -25.02 5.76 6.76
N TRP A 206 -23.82 6.17 7.13
CA TRP A 206 -22.56 5.63 6.63
C TRP A 206 -22.05 4.59 7.61
N LYS A 207 -21.62 3.44 7.11
CA LYS A 207 -21.01 2.34 7.86
C LYS A 207 -19.67 2.01 7.23
N LEU A 208 -18.61 2.54 7.82
CA LEU A 208 -17.24 2.30 7.37
C LEU A 208 -16.65 1.16 8.17
N THR A 209 -16.27 0.07 7.52
CA THR A 209 -15.62 -1.07 8.14
C THR A 209 -14.15 -1.11 7.72
N TYR A 210 -13.27 -1.21 8.69
CA TYR A 210 -11.86 -1.52 8.46
C TYR A 210 -11.66 -3.03 8.61
N HIS A 211 -11.24 -3.74 7.58
CA HIS A 211 -11.14 -5.21 7.59
C HIS A 211 -9.77 -5.72 8.08
N GLY A 212 -8.82 -4.81 8.32
CA GLY A 212 -7.42 -5.18 8.55
C GLY A 212 -6.59 -5.13 7.29
N VAL A 213 -5.45 -5.81 7.34
CA VAL A 213 -4.59 -6.10 6.18
C VAL A 213 -4.78 -7.57 5.84
N SER A 214 -5.07 -7.89 4.57
CA SER A 214 -5.32 -9.27 4.17
C SER A 214 -4.17 -10.19 4.55
N GLY A 215 -4.50 -11.24 5.29
CA GLY A 215 -3.58 -12.27 5.77
C GLY A 215 -2.89 -11.97 7.10
N ASP A 216 -2.91 -10.75 7.63
CA ASP A 216 -2.21 -10.36 8.87
C ASP A 216 -2.57 -11.25 10.07
N GLU A 217 -1.57 -11.92 10.64
CA GLU A 217 -1.73 -12.74 11.85
C GLU A 217 -1.72 -11.90 13.13
N THR A 218 -1.33 -10.63 13.03
CA THR A 218 -1.29 -9.65 14.12
C THR A 218 -2.15 -8.44 13.77
N PRO A 219 -3.48 -8.55 13.91
CA PRO A 219 -4.40 -7.46 13.57
C PRO A 219 -4.02 -6.18 14.33
N ARG A 220 -3.78 -5.09 13.62
CA ARG A 220 -3.40 -3.79 14.20
C ARG A 220 -4.47 -2.72 13.95
N PRO A 221 -4.75 -1.87 14.94
CA PRO A 221 -5.62 -0.71 14.75
C PRO A 221 -5.00 0.31 13.81
N ILE A 222 -5.85 1.07 13.17
CA ILE A 222 -5.49 2.16 12.27
C ILE A 222 -6.22 3.44 12.68
N THR A 223 -5.53 4.58 12.64
CA THR A 223 -6.10 5.90 12.86
C THR A 223 -6.03 6.71 11.56
N PHE A 224 -7.11 7.37 11.17
CA PHE A 224 -7.18 8.11 9.90
C PHE A 224 -8.05 9.35 10.00
N SER A 225 -7.84 10.28 9.05
CA SER A 225 -8.64 11.48 8.88
C SER A 225 -10.01 11.13 8.33
N VAL A 226 -11.09 11.55 8.99
CA VAL A 226 -12.45 11.39 8.44
C VAL A 226 -12.82 12.51 7.46
N SER A 227 -12.00 13.56 7.33
CA SER A 227 -12.29 14.69 6.45
C SER A 227 -12.43 14.27 4.99
N ASP A 228 -11.64 13.28 4.56
CA ASP A 228 -11.61 12.80 3.17
C ASP A 228 -12.92 12.13 2.74
N LEU A 229 -13.70 11.63 3.70
CA LEU A 229 -15.04 11.10 3.44
C LEU A 229 -16.01 12.20 2.99
N TYR A 230 -15.77 13.44 3.38
CA TYR A 230 -16.64 14.58 3.07
C TYR A 230 -16.18 15.35 1.83
N ASP A 231 -15.20 14.83 1.09
CA ASP A 231 -14.83 15.39 -0.19
C ASP A 231 -16.02 15.32 -1.17
N TRP A 232 -16.30 16.46 -1.80
CA TRP A 232 -17.36 16.64 -2.79
C TRP A 232 -17.15 15.75 -4.03
N GLU A 233 -15.93 15.30 -4.32
CA GLU A 233 -15.65 14.34 -5.40
C GLU A 233 -15.93 12.89 -4.99
N ALA A 234 -15.98 12.61 -3.69
CA ALA A 234 -16.14 11.28 -3.14
C ALA A 234 -17.60 10.79 -3.13
N SER A 235 -18.59 11.67 -3.33
CA SER A 235 -20.01 11.30 -3.44
C SER A 235 -20.64 11.78 -4.75
N CYS A 236 -21.62 11.04 -5.27
CA CYS A 236 -22.28 11.37 -6.52
C CYS A 236 -23.74 10.91 -6.54
N PHE A 237 -24.59 11.75 -7.13
CA PHE A 237 -25.99 11.45 -7.41
C PHE A 237 -26.17 11.10 -8.87
N TYR A 238 -27.19 10.29 -9.14
CA TYR A 238 -27.55 9.90 -10.49
C TYR A 238 -29.04 10.12 -10.71
N ARG A 239 -29.36 10.70 -11.86
CA ARG A 239 -30.72 10.94 -12.34
C ARG A 239 -30.90 10.18 -13.66
N ARG A 240 -32.13 9.80 -13.99
CA ARG A 240 -32.42 9.29 -15.34
C ARG A 240 -32.51 10.44 -16.33
N SER A 241 -31.79 10.30 -17.44
CA SER A 241 -31.90 11.19 -18.59
C SER A 241 -33.31 11.15 -19.17
N GLN A 242 -33.88 12.32 -19.46
CA GLN A 242 -35.19 12.41 -20.12
C GLN A 242 -35.09 12.04 -21.61
N ASP A 243 -33.91 12.20 -22.21
CA ASP A 243 -33.69 11.96 -23.64
C ASP A 243 -33.29 10.50 -23.92
N THR A 244 -32.39 9.94 -23.11
CA THR A 244 -31.82 8.60 -23.35
C THR A 244 -32.43 7.51 -22.44
N GLY A 245 -33.02 7.90 -21.30
CA GLY A 245 -33.48 6.99 -20.27
C GLY A 245 -32.37 6.32 -19.45
N GLU A 246 -31.10 6.63 -19.72
CA GLU A 246 -29.92 6.13 -19.00
C GLU A 246 -29.66 6.90 -17.70
N TRP A 247 -28.86 6.32 -16.80
CA TRP A 247 -28.45 6.99 -15.57
C TRP A 247 -27.29 7.93 -15.84
N GLU A 248 -27.48 9.20 -15.56
CA GLU A 248 -26.48 10.25 -15.72
C GLU A 248 -26.08 10.77 -14.35
N SER A 249 -24.77 11.02 -14.16
CA SER A 249 -24.28 11.66 -12.95
C SER A 249 -24.78 13.09 -12.89
N TRP A 250 -25.42 13.44 -11.78
CA TRP A 250 -25.85 14.78 -11.50
C TRP A 250 -24.98 15.38 -10.37
N ARG A 251 -24.67 16.66 -10.53
CA ARG A 251 -24.00 17.49 -9.53
C ARG A 251 -24.67 18.85 -9.55
N GLY A 252 -24.96 19.40 -8.37
CA GLY A 252 -25.48 20.76 -8.28
C GLY A 252 -24.44 21.78 -8.76
N ASP A 253 -24.90 22.79 -9.51
CA ASP A 253 -24.10 23.95 -9.92
C ASP A 253 -23.80 24.91 -8.76
N GLY A 254 -24.06 24.48 -7.53
CA GLY A 254 -23.73 25.18 -6.30
C GLY A 254 -22.22 25.27 -6.09
N VAL A 255 -21.57 26.11 -6.88
CA VAL A 255 -20.38 26.84 -6.44
C VAL A 255 -20.88 27.72 -5.31
N CYS A 256 -20.93 27.18 -4.09
CA CYS A 256 -20.85 28.05 -2.92
C CYS A 256 -19.56 28.83 -3.11
N GLY A 257 -19.69 30.09 -3.52
CA GLY A 257 -18.61 31.07 -3.46
C GLY A 257 -18.25 31.19 -1.99
N TYR A 258 -17.38 30.32 -1.51
CA TYR A 258 -16.90 30.42 -0.16
C TYR A 258 -16.03 31.66 -0.09
N ALA A 259 -16.33 32.48 0.92
CA ALA A 259 -15.43 33.53 1.35
C ALA A 259 -14.04 32.93 1.51
N LEU A 260 -13.05 33.62 0.95
CA LEU A 260 -11.61 33.39 1.14
C LEU A 260 -11.37 32.75 2.51
N PHE A 261 -11.19 31.43 2.55
CA PHE A 261 -10.79 30.78 3.78
C PHE A 261 -9.39 31.29 4.10
N GLU A 262 -9.09 31.48 5.38
CA GLU A 262 -7.73 31.78 5.78
C GLU A 262 -6.86 30.59 5.35
N ASP A 263 -5.89 30.83 4.45
CA ASP A 263 -4.87 29.86 4.03
C ASP A 263 -3.89 29.52 5.19
N GLU A 264 -4.30 29.77 6.43
CA GLU A 264 -3.47 29.58 7.61
C GLU A 264 -3.56 28.14 8.08
N ASP A 265 -2.39 27.49 8.11
CA ASP A 265 -2.20 26.17 8.67
C ASP A 265 -2.51 26.17 10.18
N VAL A 266 -3.59 25.50 10.59
CA VAL A 266 -3.94 25.34 12.01
C VAL A 266 -3.45 24.00 12.53
N PRO A 267 -2.68 23.95 13.63
CA PRO A 267 -2.25 22.70 14.23
C PRO A 267 -3.43 21.94 14.85
N ARG A 268 -3.51 20.65 14.55
CA ARG A 268 -4.52 19.72 15.05
C ARG A 268 -3.85 18.49 15.65
N ALA A 269 -4.09 18.27 16.94
CA ALA A 269 -3.66 17.05 17.62
C ALA A 269 -4.55 15.86 17.20
N VAL A 270 -3.94 14.81 16.66
CA VAL A 270 -4.64 13.62 16.13
C VAL A 270 -5.38 12.90 17.25
N GLY A 271 -4.70 12.63 18.37
CA GLY A 271 -5.26 11.83 19.47
C GLY A 271 -6.48 12.43 20.17
N SER A 272 -6.69 13.75 20.10
CA SER A 272 -7.82 14.43 20.77
C SER A 272 -8.86 15.03 19.81
N SER A 273 -8.53 15.19 18.53
CA SER A 273 -9.41 15.81 17.53
C SER A 273 -10.54 14.87 17.10
N THR A 274 -11.76 15.39 16.92
CA THR A 274 -12.89 14.63 16.36
C THR A 274 -12.77 14.40 14.85
N GLY A 275 -11.81 15.05 14.18
CA GLY A 275 -11.51 14.84 12.76
C GLY A 275 -10.72 13.56 12.47
N PHE A 276 -10.35 12.81 13.50
CA PHE A 276 -9.67 11.53 13.38
C PHE A 276 -10.41 10.45 14.16
N ILE A 277 -10.42 9.25 13.63
CA ILE A 277 -10.99 8.05 14.28
C ILE A 277 -9.98 6.91 14.20
N SER A 278 -10.07 6.01 15.18
CA SER A 278 -9.36 4.73 15.14
C SER A 278 -10.34 3.60 14.96
N LEU A 279 -9.94 2.59 14.19
CA LEU A 279 -10.67 1.34 14.06
C LEU A 279 -9.76 0.16 14.32
N GLN A 280 -10.26 -0.82 15.07
CA GLN A 280 -9.71 -2.17 15.13
C GLN A 280 -10.08 -2.94 13.85
N PRO A 281 -9.29 -3.96 13.48
CA PRO A 281 -9.66 -4.85 12.38
C PRO A 281 -11.04 -5.50 12.60
N ASN A 282 -11.88 -5.42 11.58
CA ASN A 282 -13.30 -5.75 11.52
C ASN A 282 -14.23 -4.83 12.34
N GLU A 283 -13.73 -3.72 12.89
CA GLU A 283 -14.57 -2.72 13.53
C GLU A 283 -15.26 -1.85 12.49
N THR A 284 -16.51 -1.48 12.79
CA THR A 284 -17.34 -0.64 11.94
C THR A 284 -17.68 0.67 12.64
N TRP A 285 -17.33 1.78 12.02
CA TRP A 285 -17.75 3.12 12.42
C TRP A 285 -19.05 3.49 11.71
N CYS A 286 -20.02 3.98 12.48
CA CYS A 286 -21.31 4.42 11.97
C CYS A 286 -21.51 5.92 12.17
N LYS A 287 -21.98 6.62 11.13
CA LYS A 287 -22.32 8.04 11.19
C LYS A 287 -23.55 8.35 10.38
N VAL A 288 -24.49 9.09 10.96
CA VAL A 288 -25.60 9.69 10.21
C VAL A 288 -25.15 11.04 9.68
N GLN A 289 -25.14 11.16 8.36
CA GLN A 289 -24.86 12.36 7.59
C GLN A 289 -26.18 12.93 7.05
N GLY A 290 -26.44 14.21 7.29
CA GLY A 290 -27.59 14.89 6.69
C GLY A 290 -27.15 15.60 5.40
N LEU A 291 -27.52 15.07 4.23
CA LEU A 291 -27.24 15.75 2.96
C LEU A 291 -28.18 16.95 2.76
N GLY A 292 -27.62 18.04 2.22
CA GLY A 292 -28.22 19.37 2.22
C GLY A 292 -28.95 19.72 0.92
N MET A 293 -30.03 20.49 1.04
CA MET A 293 -30.99 20.76 -0.04
C MET A 293 -30.41 21.40 -1.32
N MET A 294 -29.45 22.33 -1.22
CA MET A 294 -28.98 23.11 -2.39
C MET A 294 -27.74 22.55 -3.11
N ALA A 295 -27.01 21.61 -2.48
CA ALA A 295 -25.79 21.05 -3.05
C ALA A 295 -26.01 19.64 -3.62
N ASP A 296 -26.96 18.90 -3.06
CA ASP A 296 -27.04 17.44 -3.19
C ASP A 296 -28.31 16.94 -3.89
N LEU A 297 -29.36 17.76 -4.03
CA LEU A 297 -30.57 17.43 -4.80
C LEU A 297 -30.76 18.41 -5.97
N PRO A 298 -31.14 17.95 -7.18
CA PRO A 298 -31.50 18.86 -8.27
C PRO A 298 -32.63 19.80 -7.87
N GLU A 299 -32.45 21.09 -8.14
CA GLU A 299 -33.48 22.11 -7.91
C GLU A 299 -34.76 21.83 -8.71
N ASP A 300 -34.65 21.09 -9.81
CA ASP A 300 -35.74 20.68 -10.69
C ASP A 300 -36.15 19.20 -10.51
N ALA A 301 -35.76 18.57 -9.40
CA ALA A 301 -36.23 17.24 -9.04
C ALA A 301 -37.77 17.25 -8.91
N ARG A 302 -38.43 16.33 -9.60
CA ARG A 302 -39.90 16.27 -9.63
C ARG A 302 -40.43 15.39 -8.49
N ASP A 303 -41.61 15.70 -7.98
CA ASP A 303 -42.33 14.80 -7.08
C ASP A 303 -42.51 13.42 -7.72
N GLY A 304 -42.16 12.36 -6.98
CA GLY A 304 -42.17 10.97 -7.45
C GLY A 304 -40.97 10.56 -8.31
N GLU A 305 -39.99 11.45 -8.52
CA GLU A 305 -38.80 11.13 -9.31
C GLU A 305 -37.84 10.17 -8.58
N VAL A 306 -37.39 9.12 -9.26
CA VAL A 306 -36.44 8.15 -8.72
C VAL A 306 -35.01 8.57 -9.04
N MET A 307 -34.20 8.67 -7.99
CA MET A 307 -32.80 9.07 -8.04
C MET A 307 -31.93 8.06 -7.31
N ARG A 308 -30.62 8.11 -7.57
CA ARG A 308 -29.65 7.25 -6.90
C ARG A 308 -28.50 8.04 -6.30
N HIS A 309 -27.93 7.51 -5.23
CA HIS A 309 -26.76 8.06 -4.57
C HIS A 309 -25.72 6.96 -4.34
N ARG A 310 -24.44 7.28 -4.54
CA ARG A 310 -23.32 6.40 -4.22
C ARG A 310 -22.10 7.22 -3.82
N PHE A 311 -21.41 6.74 -2.80
CA PHE A 311 -20.04 7.15 -2.54
C PHE A 311 -19.11 6.48 -3.55
N LYS A 312 -18.34 7.26 -4.29
CA LYS A 312 -17.45 6.83 -5.37
C LYS A 312 -16.12 6.24 -4.88
N GLY A 313 -15.79 6.45 -3.62
CA GLY A 313 -14.48 6.13 -3.08
C GLY A 313 -13.66 7.39 -2.82
N CYS A 314 -12.71 7.29 -1.89
CA CYS A 314 -11.74 8.35 -1.60
C CYS A 314 -10.40 7.74 -1.22
N LYS A 315 -9.39 8.60 -1.09
CA LYS A 315 -8.08 8.24 -0.54
C LYS A 315 -7.93 8.92 0.82
N TRP A 316 -7.31 8.25 1.77
CA TRP A 316 -6.92 8.89 3.01
C TRP A 316 -5.76 9.85 2.76
N THR A 317 -5.97 11.15 3.00
CA THR A 317 -4.89 12.15 2.95
C THR A 317 -3.96 12.03 4.15
N TRP A 318 -4.47 11.47 5.25
CA TRP A 318 -3.67 11.11 6.41
C TRP A 318 -4.22 9.89 7.12
N TRP A 319 -3.32 8.98 7.48
CA TRP A 319 -3.56 7.83 8.33
C TRP A 319 -2.26 7.32 8.93
N ASP A 320 -2.33 6.64 10.07
CA ASP A 320 -1.20 5.96 10.70
C ASP A 320 -1.65 4.72 11.49
N TRP A 321 -0.71 3.85 11.82
CA TRP A 321 -0.95 2.67 12.64
C TRP A 321 -1.04 3.03 14.12
N GLY A 322 -1.98 2.41 14.82
CA GLY A 322 -2.22 2.67 16.23
C GLY A 322 -3.61 3.22 16.49
N THR A 323 -3.92 3.37 17.77
CA THR A 323 -5.13 4.08 18.21
C THR A 323 -4.84 5.57 18.42
N LYS A 324 -5.87 6.36 18.66
CA LYS A 324 -5.73 7.78 18.97
C LYS A 324 -4.88 8.03 20.22
N GLU A 325 -4.88 7.10 21.17
CA GLU A 325 -4.01 7.15 22.34
C GLU A 325 -2.53 7.07 21.96
N ASP A 326 -2.17 6.27 20.93
CA ASP A 326 -0.81 6.19 20.40
C ASP A 326 -0.38 7.50 19.70
N HIS A 327 -1.36 8.29 19.25
CA HIS A 327 -1.17 9.55 18.51
C HIS A 327 -1.47 10.82 19.32
N LEU A 328 -1.41 10.77 20.65
CA LEU A 328 -1.64 11.94 21.52
C LEU A 328 -0.68 13.11 21.24
N ASP A 329 0.58 12.78 20.95
CA ASP A 329 1.63 13.76 20.65
C ASP A 329 1.77 14.05 19.15
N THR A 330 0.95 13.41 18.30
CA THR A 330 0.97 13.63 16.85
C THR A 330 0.17 14.87 16.48
N ILE A 331 0.80 15.81 15.79
CA ILE A 331 0.19 17.07 15.33
C ILE A 331 0.27 17.12 13.80
N VAL A 332 -0.87 17.36 13.17
CA VAL A 332 -0.96 17.65 11.73
C VAL A 332 -1.40 19.10 11.52
N MET A 333 -1.02 19.68 10.40
CA MET A 333 -1.48 21.02 10.02
C MET A 333 -2.64 20.90 9.05
N VAL A 334 -3.69 21.68 9.31
CA VAL A 334 -4.97 21.58 8.61
C VAL A 334 -5.40 22.96 8.13
N VAL A 335 -5.92 23.04 6.91
CA VAL A 335 -6.52 24.24 6.32
C VAL A 335 -7.98 23.99 5.91
N GLY A 336 -8.78 25.06 5.90
CA GLY A 336 -10.16 25.04 5.40
C GLY A 336 -11.03 23.93 6.00
N PHE A 337 -11.58 23.06 5.15
CA PHE A 337 -12.52 21.99 5.50
C PHE A 337 -11.90 20.74 6.12
N GLY A 338 -10.68 20.83 6.66
CA GLY A 338 -10.01 19.66 7.21
C GLY A 338 -8.94 19.08 6.28
N VAL A 339 -8.49 19.83 5.28
CA VAL A 339 -7.45 19.42 4.34
C VAL A 339 -6.11 19.44 5.07
N ILE A 340 -5.42 18.30 5.10
CA ILE A 340 -4.15 18.14 5.79
C ILE A 340 -3.03 18.59 4.85
N THR A 341 -2.26 19.59 5.28
CA THR A 341 -1.14 20.17 4.52
C THR A 341 0.22 19.68 5.03
N LYS A 342 0.31 19.36 6.33
CA LYS A 342 1.51 18.80 6.94
C LYS A 342 1.16 17.62 7.87
N PRO A 343 1.92 16.52 7.83
CA PRO A 343 3.03 16.29 6.91
C PRO A 343 2.55 16.20 5.46
N ALA A 344 3.36 16.76 4.55
CA ALA A 344 3.07 16.62 3.13
C ALA A 344 3.15 15.13 2.77
N ASP A 345 2.27 14.67 1.88
CA ASP A 345 2.28 13.29 1.38
C ASP A 345 2.14 12.24 2.50
N ASN A 346 1.53 12.60 3.65
CA ASN A 346 1.40 11.74 4.83
C ASN A 346 2.75 11.11 5.30
N ASP A 347 3.85 11.86 5.21
CA ASP A 347 5.25 11.36 5.41
C ASP A 347 5.63 10.17 4.51
N GLY A 348 5.04 10.08 3.31
CA GLY A 348 5.24 9.00 2.34
C GLY A 348 4.62 7.66 2.74
N ARG A 349 3.65 7.66 3.66
CA ARG A 349 2.83 6.47 3.95
C ARG A 349 2.04 6.06 2.70
N PRO A 350 1.77 4.76 2.48
CA PRO A 350 1.09 4.33 1.27
C PRO A 350 -0.31 4.92 1.20
N GLU A 351 -0.75 5.27 -0.01
CA GLU A 351 -2.16 5.59 -0.22
C GLU A 351 -3.04 4.41 0.21
N VAL A 352 -4.06 4.74 1.00
CA VAL A 352 -5.10 3.80 1.39
C VAL A 352 -6.41 4.33 0.81
N VAL A 353 -7.13 3.44 0.13
CA VAL A 353 -8.36 3.76 -0.57
C VAL A 353 -9.54 3.21 0.21
N VAL A 354 -10.63 3.99 0.24
CA VAL A 354 -11.95 3.52 0.63
C VAL A 354 -12.74 3.21 -0.63
N SER A 355 -13.28 2.00 -0.71
CA SER A 355 -14.10 1.56 -1.83
C SER A 355 -15.34 2.41 -2.04
N ALA A 356 -15.75 2.45 -3.29
CA ALA A 356 -17.07 2.91 -3.64
C ALA A 356 -18.15 2.08 -2.92
N SER A 357 -19.15 2.76 -2.34
CA SER A 357 -20.21 2.11 -1.59
C SER A 357 -21.19 1.32 -2.47
N ASN A 358 -22.13 0.63 -1.82
CA ASN A 358 -23.38 0.25 -2.46
C ASN A 358 -24.13 1.48 -3.01
N MET A 359 -25.03 1.22 -3.97
CA MET A 359 -25.93 2.23 -4.53
C MET A 359 -27.20 2.30 -3.70
N VAL A 360 -27.60 3.51 -3.29
CA VAL A 360 -28.90 3.77 -2.65
C VAL A 360 -29.84 4.39 -3.67
N GLU A 361 -31.07 3.88 -3.75
CA GLU A 361 -32.13 4.43 -4.60
C GLU A 361 -33.20 5.07 -3.71
N PHE A 362 -33.67 6.26 -4.09
CA PHE A 362 -34.67 7.00 -3.35
C PHE A 362 -35.61 7.77 -4.27
N THR A 363 -36.79 8.11 -3.77
CA THR A 363 -37.80 8.90 -4.47
C THR A 363 -37.84 10.32 -3.90
N ALA A 364 -37.72 11.33 -4.75
CA ALA A 364 -37.94 12.73 -4.37
C ALA A 364 -39.43 12.96 -4.10
N ILE A 365 -39.75 13.62 -2.99
CA ILE A 365 -41.13 13.94 -2.59
C ILE A 365 -41.24 15.43 -2.29
N ASP A 366 -42.23 16.10 -2.88
CA ASP A 366 -42.59 17.46 -2.51
C ASP A 366 -43.39 17.47 -1.21
N GLN A 367 -43.11 18.44 -0.34
CA GLN A 367 -43.95 18.61 0.85
C GLN A 367 -45.35 19.06 0.40
N GLU A 368 -46.39 18.28 0.72
CA GLU A 368 -47.78 18.71 0.55
C GLU A 368 -47.92 20.12 1.16
N ARG A 369 -48.38 21.08 0.37
CA ARG A 369 -48.88 22.34 0.93
C ARG A 369 -50.07 21.98 1.81
N GLU A 370 -49.88 21.98 3.13
CA GLU A 370 -50.99 22.02 4.06
C GLU A 370 -51.85 23.24 3.69
N THR A 371 -53.01 22.97 3.07
CA THR A 371 -54.03 23.98 2.71
C THR A 371 -54.84 24.41 3.91
#